data_AF-A0A4V1IYI2-F1
#
_entry.id   AF-A0A4V1IYI2-F1
#
_cell.length_a   1.000
_cell.length_b   1.000
_cell.length_c   1.000
_cell.angle_alpha   90.00
_cell.angle_beta   90.00
_cell.angle_gamma   90.00
#
_symmetry.space_group_name_H-M   'P 1'
#
loop_
_entity.id
_entity.type
_entity.pdbx_description
1 polymer ?
#
loop_
_entity_poly.entity_id
_entity_poly.type
_entity_poly.pdbx_seq_one_letter_code
_entity_poly.pdbx_strand_id
1 'polypeptide(L)' 'AKPVSSVLEGTSLEGLNVHKGKKDPVALRDDEYPDWLWALLEPTPKGLSKRKHHAALRSANRASIKSLNFLKDRK' A
#
# COMPACT_ATOMS: atom_id res chain seq x y z
N ALA A 1 0.81 -16.52 -15.82
CA ALA A 1 -0.39 -16.11 -16.58
C ALA A 1 -0.92 -14.85 -15.92
N LYS A 2 -1.30 -13.81 -16.68
CA LYS A 2 -1.95 -12.63 -16.09
C LYS A 2 -3.29 -13.08 -15.48
N PRO A 3 -3.62 -12.72 -14.23
CA PRO A 3 -4.93 -13.01 -13.66
C PRO A 3 -6.01 -12.29 -14.49
N VAL A 4 -7.16 -12.95 -14.70
CA VAL A 4 -8.29 -12.37 -15.44
C VAL A 4 -8.97 -11.33 -14.55
N SER A 5 -9.30 -10.17 -15.11
CA SER A 5 -10.09 -9.16 -14.40
C SER A 5 -11.48 -9.69 -14.04
N SER A 6 -11.98 -9.33 -12.86
CA SER A 6 -13.36 -9.64 -12.47
C SER A 6 -14.39 -8.72 -13.13
N VAL A 7 -13.95 -7.62 -13.74
CA VAL A 7 -14.80 -6.60 -14.36
C VAL A 7 -14.49 -6.55 -15.86
N LEU A 8 -15.54 -6.60 -16.67
CA LEU A 8 -15.44 -6.54 -18.13
C LEU A 8 -15.24 -5.09 -18.60
N GLU A 9 -14.66 -4.95 -19.80
CA GLU A 9 -14.55 -3.66 -20.49
C GLU A 9 -15.93 -2.97 -20.60
N GLY A 10 -15.99 -1.65 -20.44
CA GLY A 10 -17.23 -0.90 -20.57
C GLY A 10 -18.14 -0.89 -19.33
N THR A 11 -17.78 -1.61 -18.26
CA THR A 11 -18.57 -1.61 -17.02
C THR A 11 -18.38 -0.29 -16.27
N SER A 12 -19.47 0.39 -15.91
CA SER A 12 -19.43 1.59 -15.07
C SER A 12 -19.09 1.23 -13.62
N LEU A 13 -18.07 1.85 -13.05
CA LEU A 13 -17.62 1.60 -11.68
C LEU A 13 -18.36 2.54 -10.71
N GLU A 14 -19.54 2.11 -10.28
CA GLU A 14 -20.43 2.91 -9.44
C GLU A 14 -19.78 3.30 -8.09
N GLY A 15 -19.99 4.55 -7.68
CA GLY A 15 -19.59 5.03 -6.35
C GLY A 15 -18.11 5.41 -6.21
N LEU A 16 -17.34 5.42 -7.30
CA LEU A 16 -15.96 5.92 -7.29
C LEU A 16 -15.89 7.44 -7.47
N ASN A 17 -16.82 8.05 -8.18
CA ASN A 17 -16.79 9.49 -8.40
C ASN A 17 -17.31 10.26 -7.16
N VAL A 18 -16.43 11.04 -6.55
CA VAL A 18 -16.76 11.93 -5.41
C VAL A 18 -17.15 13.35 -5.83
N HIS A 19 -17.01 13.70 -7.12
CA HIS A 19 -17.30 15.04 -7.62
C HIS A 19 -18.75 15.16 -8.10
N LYS A 20 -19.39 16.27 -7.73
CA LYS A 20 -20.74 16.60 -8.22
C LYS A 20 -20.71 16.85 -9.74
N GLY A 21 -21.67 16.24 -10.45
CA GLY A 21 -21.87 16.45 -11.90
C GLY A 21 -20.88 15.72 -12.81
N LYS A 22 -19.94 14.94 -12.26
CA LYS A 22 -19.10 14.03 -13.06
C LYS A 22 -19.75 12.65 -13.16
N LYS A 23 -19.36 11.88 -14.18
CA LYS A 23 -19.77 10.49 -14.34
C LYS A 23 -18.78 9.57 -13.62
N ASP A 24 -19.26 8.41 -13.20
CA ASP A 24 -18.39 7.34 -12.72
C ASP A 24 -17.43 6.87 -13.83
N PRO A 25 -16.20 6.49 -13.48
CA PRO A 25 -15.25 5.97 -14.43
C PRO A 25 -15.73 4.63 -14.99
N VAL A 26 -15.43 4.39 -16.27
CA VAL A 26 -15.77 3.15 -16.97
C VAL A 26 -14.52 2.28 -17.03
N ALA A 27 -14.67 0.98 -16.80
CA ALA A 27 -13.60 0.00 -16.89
C ALA A 27 -13.07 -0.08 -18.34
N LEU A 28 -11.75 -0.01 -18.47
CA LEU A 28 -11.02 -0.20 -19.73
C LEU A 28 -10.72 -1.70 -19.95
N ARG A 29 -10.08 -2.02 -21.07
CA ARG A 29 -9.55 -3.36 -21.33
C ARG A 29 -8.40 -3.70 -20.39
N ASP A 30 -8.25 -4.97 -20.06
CA ASP A 30 -7.16 -5.48 -19.21
C ASP A 30 -5.76 -5.09 -19.72
N ASP A 31 -5.61 -4.98 -21.05
CA ASP A 31 -4.36 -4.60 -21.73
C ASP A 31 -4.05 -3.09 -21.66
N GLU A 32 -5.06 -2.26 -21.43
CA GLU A 32 -4.89 -0.81 -21.28
C GLU A 32 -4.44 -0.42 -19.87
N TYR A 33 -4.59 -1.34 -18.91
CA TYR A 33 -4.09 -1.13 -17.56
C TYR A 33 -2.59 -1.45 -17.47
N PRO A 34 -1.83 -0.66 -16.70
CA PRO A 34 -0.42 -0.93 -16.48
C PRO A 34 -0.17 -2.31 -15.84
N ASP A 35 0.92 -2.99 -16.25
CA ASP A 35 1.25 -4.34 -15.78
C ASP A 35 1.41 -4.47 -14.25
N TRP A 36 1.79 -3.38 -13.56
CA TRP A 36 1.96 -3.40 -12.11
C TRP A 36 0.67 -3.71 -11.35
N LEU A 37 -0.50 -3.43 -11.95
CA LEU A 37 -1.80 -3.70 -11.33
C LEU A 37 -1.97 -5.18 -11.03
N TRP A 38 -1.54 -6.02 -11.98
CA TRP A 38 -1.66 -7.47 -11.92
C TRP A 38 -0.64 -8.11 -10.98
N ALA A 39 0.51 -7.44 -10.78
CA ALA A 39 1.53 -7.87 -9.82
C ALA A 39 1.13 -7.60 -8.35
N LEU A 40 0.08 -6.81 -8.09
CA LEU A 40 -0.30 -6.40 -6.73
C LEU A 40 -0.82 -7.56 -5.87
N LEU A 41 -1.40 -8.57 -6.50
CA LEU A 41 -1.91 -9.78 -5.85
C LEU A 41 -0.78 -10.76 -5.47
N GLU A 42 0.41 -10.59 -6.04
CA GLU A 42 1.54 -11.46 -5.74
C GLU A 42 2.00 -11.27 -4.29
N PRO A 43 2.24 -12.37 -3.56
CA PRO A 43 2.69 -12.27 -2.18
C PRO A 43 4.03 -11.53 -2.14
N THR A 44 4.07 -10.40 -1.41
CA THR A 44 5.34 -9.68 -1.21
C THR A 44 6.41 -10.65 -0.71
N PRO A 45 7.61 -10.66 -1.33
CA PRO A 45 8.65 -11.61 -0.97
C PRO A 45 8.99 -11.47 0.52
N LYS A 46 9.10 -12.62 1.22
CA LYS A 46 9.43 -12.68 2.65
C LYS A 46 10.74 -11.93 2.87
N GLY A 47 10.68 -10.78 3.53
CA GLY A 47 11.84 -9.91 3.80
C GLY A 47 11.71 -8.47 3.29
N LEU A 48 10.84 -8.22 2.29
CA LEU A 48 10.62 -6.86 1.74
C LEU A 48 9.54 -6.07 2.49
N SER A 49 8.81 -6.72 3.40
CA SER A 49 7.89 -6.05 4.32
C SER A 49 8.66 -5.14 5.27
N LYS A 50 8.85 -3.88 4.85
CA LYS A 50 9.44 -2.81 5.66
C LYS A 50 8.78 -2.71 7.04
N ARG A 51 7.53 -3.15 7.19
CA ARG A 51 6.78 -3.12 8.46
C ARG A 51 7.47 -3.90 9.59
N LYS A 52 7.98 -5.12 9.34
CA LYS A 52 8.63 -5.92 10.40
C LYS A 52 10.03 -5.39 10.74
N HIS A 53 10.79 -5.00 9.72
CA HIS A 53 12.10 -4.37 9.90
C HIS A 53 12.00 -3.03 10.65
N HIS A 54 11.02 -2.19 10.30
CA HIS A 54 10.79 -0.91 10.97
C HIS A 54 10.30 -1.07 12.41
N ALA A 55 9.54 -2.12 12.73
CA ALA A 55 9.09 -2.35 14.10
C ALA A 55 10.27 -2.61 15.05
N ALA A 56 11.21 -3.48 14.65
CA ALA A 56 12.42 -3.75 15.40
C ALA A 56 13.29 -2.50 15.58
N LEU A 57 13.52 -1.76 14.48
CA LEU A 57 14.28 -0.51 14.50
C LEU A 57 13.63 0.55 15.41
N ARG A 58 12.30 0.68 15.38
CA ARG A 58 11.56 1.62 16.25
C ARG A 58 11.69 1.26 17.73
N SER A 59 11.68 -0.03 18.07
CA SER A 59 11.86 -0.49 19.46
C SER A 59 13.26 -0.17 19.97
N ALA A 60 14.29 -0.50 19.19
CA ALA A 60 15.69 -0.21 19.52
C ALA A 60 15.93 1.30 19.67
N ASN A 61 15.42 2.11 18.74
CA ASN A 61 15.53 3.58 18.81
C ASN A 61 14.84 4.14 20.06
N ARG A 62 13.64 3.64 20.40
CA ARG A 62 12.93 4.06 21.62
C ARG A 62 13.71 3.70 22.89
N ALA A 63 14.34 2.53 22.96
CA ALA A 63 15.16 2.14 24.11
C ALA A 63 16.39 3.04 24.27
N SER A 64 17.08 3.35 23.16
CA SER A 64 18.24 4.25 23.14
C SER A 64 17.88 5.68 23.56
N ILE A 65 16.76 6.22 23.06
CA ILE A 65 16.29 7.55 23.46
C ILE A 65 15.95 7.58 24.96
N LYS A 66 15.31 6.54 25.50
CA LYS A 66 14.98 6.46 26.93
C LYS A 66 16.22 6.41 27.82
N SER A 67 17.24 5.63 27.46
CA SER A 67 18.47 5.54 28.26
C SER A 67 19.26 6.85 28.25
N LEU A 68 19.34 7.53 27.10
CA LEU A 68 19.98 8.84 26.98
C LEU A 68 19.27 9.90 27.80
N ASN A 69 17.94 9.96 27.73
CA ASN A 69 17.15 10.90 28.54
C ASN A 69 17.32 10.62 30.04
N PHE A 70 17.34 9.35 30.44
CA PHE A 70 17.55 8.95 31.83
C PHE A 70 18.92 9.34 32.40
N LEU A 71 19.97 9.31 31.58
CA LEU A 71 21.31 9.76 31.97
C LEU A 71 21.45 11.28 31.97
N LYS A 72 20.66 11.98 31.15
CA LYS A 72 20.63 13.45 31.08
C LYS A 72 19.88 14.07 32.26
N ASP A 73 18.80 13.46 32.72
CA ASP A 73 17.95 13.97 33.80
C ASP A 73 18.61 13.86 35.19
N ARG A 74 19.65 13.02 35.31
CA ARG A 74 20.38 12.76 36.56
C ARG A 74 21.73 13.49 36.65
N LYS A 75 21.98 14.45 35.76
CA LYS A 75 23.18 15.29 35.74
C LYS A 75 22.78 16.76 35.86
#